data_AF-A0A6F8Y601-F1
#
_entry.id   AF-A0A6F8Y601-F1
#
_cell.length_a   1.000
_cell.length_b   1.000
_cell.length_c   1.000
_cell.angle_alpha   90.00
_cell.angle_beta   90.00
_cell.angle_gamma   90.00
#
_symmetry.space_group_name_H-M   'P 1'
#
loop_
_entity.id
_entity.type
_entity.pdbx_description
1 polymer ?
#
loop_
_entity_poly.entity_id
_entity_poly.type
_entity_poly.pdbx_seq_one_letter_code
_entity_poly.pdbx_strand_id
1 'polypeptide(L)'
;MIGRATQVLSRATAGPLLARVGVFAVALAALVVAFPAELRASYITGVLVILAGIAAILPRSRWVTVTILVAVTGWMIATIGYEESVELWRLVALASFLYLTHSLAALAALLPYDARIPAEVTVRWLSRALAVVLGSAVLTVLLLSGANLGGERDLLVAALAGLAVAIGAATLLASLLRRR
;
A
#
# COMPACT_ATOMS: atom_id res chain seq x y z
N MET A 1 -18.17 -6.47 -33.38
CA MET A 1 -17.20 -6.21 -32.28
C MET A 1 -17.87 -5.94 -30.94
N ILE A 2 -19.04 -5.28 -30.88
CA ILE A 2 -19.77 -4.95 -29.64
C ILE A 2 -20.17 -6.20 -28.82
N GLY A 3 -20.56 -7.30 -29.47
CA GLY A 3 -20.98 -8.53 -28.77
C GLY A 3 -19.88 -9.32 -28.04
N ARG A 4 -18.59 -9.15 -28.41
CA ARG A 4 -17.47 -9.77 -27.66
C ARG A 4 -17.12 -8.95 -26.42
N ALA A 5 -17.27 -7.62 -26.48
CA ALA A 5 -17.03 -6.74 -25.34
C ALA A 5 -18.04 -7.00 -24.21
N THR A 6 -19.32 -7.23 -24.55
CA THR A 6 -20.36 -7.55 -23.56
C THR A 6 -20.17 -8.92 -22.92
N GLN A 7 -19.70 -9.92 -23.67
CA GLN A 7 -19.37 -11.26 -23.12
C GLN A 7 -18.14 -11.26 -22.19
N VAL A 8 -17.15 -10.41 -22.46
CA VAL A 8 -15.98 -10.23 -21.58
C VAL A 8 -16.36 -9.45 -20.33
N LEU A 9 -17.20 -8.42 -20.44
CA LEU A 9 -17.74 -7.67 -19.30
C LEU A 9 -18.66 -8.53 -18.42
N SER A 10 -19.41 -9.47 -18.99
CA SER A 10 -20.28 -10.38 -18.21
C SER A 10 -19.52 -11.52 -17.52
N ARG A 11 -18.28 -11.80 -17.93
CA ARG A 11 -17.40 -12.83 -17.34
C ARG A 11 -16.35 -12.28 -16.39
N ALA A 12 -16.07 -10.98 -16.44
CA ALA A 12 -15.24 -10.30 -15.46
C ALA A 12 -15.90 -10.42 -14.08
N THR A 13 -15.49 -11.43 -13.31
CA THR A 13 -15.93 -11.55 -11.93
C THR A 13 -15.46 -10.31 -11.17
N ALA A 14 -16.25 -9.83 -10.21
CA ALA A 14 -15.93 -8.62 -9.45
C ALA A 14 -14.56 -8.71 -8.74
N GLY A 15 -14.06 -9.92 -8.46
CA GLY A 15 -12.80 -10.18 -7.75
C GLY A 15 -11.55 -9.59 -8.43
N PRO A 16 -11.18 -10.02 -9.65
CA PRO A 16 -10.03 -9.47 -10.37
C PRO A 16 -10.12 -7.95 -10.61
N LEU A 17 -11.33 -7.42 -10.85
CA LEU A 17 -11.52 -5.98 -11.01
C LEU A 17 -11.24 -5.24 -9.69
N LEU A 18 -11.79 -5.72 -8.58
CA LEU A 18 -11.53 -5.17 -7.24
C LEU A 18 -10.06 -5.21 -6.88
N ALA A 19 -9.34 -6.28 -7.23
CA ALA A 19 -7.90 -6.38 -6.99
C ALA A 19 -7.14 -5.28 -7.76
N ARG A 20 -7.48 -5.03 -9.03
CA ARG A 20 -6.86 -3.98 -9.85
C ARG A 20 -7.20 -2.57 -9.36
N VAL A 21 -8.46 -2.33 -8.98
CA VAL A 21 -8.88 -1.07 -8.34
C VAL A 21 -8.13 -0.87 -7.02
N GLY A 22 -7.93 -1.95 -6.25
CA GLY A 22 -7.10 -1.96 -5.05
C GLY A 22 -5.66 -1.53 -5.34
N VAL A 23 -5.00 -2.17 -6.33
CA VAL A 23 -3.64 -1.78 -6.77
C VAL A 23 -3.59 -0.30 -7.13
N PHE A 24 -4.54 0.17 -7.94
CA PHE A 24 -4.60 1.57 -8.36
C PHE A 24 -4.68 2.51 -7.15
N ALA A 25 -5.61 2.24 -6.23
CA ALA A 25 -5.84 3.08 -5.06
C ALA A 25 -4.60 3.16 -4.16
N VAL A 26 -3.98 2.02 -3.83
CA VAL A 26 -2.79 2.01 -2.96
C VAL A 26 -1.55 2.57 -3.67
N ALA A 27 -1.39 2.36 -4.98
CA ALA A 27 -0.29 2.92 -5.75
C ALA A 27 -0.41 4.44 -5.86
N LEU A 28 -1.62 4.94 -6.14
CA LEU A 28 -1.88 6.37 -6.19
C LEU A 28 -1.67 7.01 -4.82
N ALA A 29 -2.16 6.38 -3.74
CA ALA A 29 -1.92 6.86 -2.38
C ALA A 29 -0.42 6.92 -2.04
N ALA A 30 0.37 5.90 -2.42
CA ALA A 30 1.82 5.92 -2.24
C ALA A 30 2.47 7.11 -2.97
N LEU A 31 2.10 7.34 -4.23
CA LEU A 31 2.62 8.45 -5.03
C LEU A 31 2.21 9.81 -4.46
N VAL A 32 0.96 9.98 -4.04
CA VAL A 32 0.47 11.24 -3.47
C VAL A 32 1.15 11.55 -2.13
N VAL A 33 1.34 10.54 -1.27
CA VAL A 33 2.04 10.71 0.01
C VAL A 33 3.54 10.97 -0.19
N ALA A 34 4.14 10.41 -1.24
CA ALA A 34 5.55 10.59 -1.54
C ALA A 34 5.91 11.99 -2.04
N PHE A 35 5.05 12.60 -2.88
CA PHE A 35 5.37 13.87 -3.53
C PHE A 35 4.99 15.08 -2.66
N PRO A 36 5.79 16.16 -2.70
CA PRO A 36 5.55 17.37 -1.91
C PRO A 36 4.30 18.11 -2.39
N ALA A 37 3.70 18.91 -1.51
CA ALA A 37 2.40 19.56 -1.74
C ALA A 37 2.37 20.44 -2.99
N GLU A 38 3.47 21.13 -3.27
CA GLU A 38 3.67 22.05 -4.38
C GLU A 38 3.59 21.31 -5.72
N LEU A 39 4.14 20.09 -5.79
CA LEU A 39 4.12 19.28 -7.00
C LEU A 39 2.78 18.57 -7.20
N ARG A 40 2.01 18.33 -6.13
CA ARG A 40 0.65 17.75 -6.21
C ARG A 40 -0.37 18.68 -6.87
N ALA A 41 -0.20 20.00 -6.76
CA ALA A 41 -1.09 20.96 -7.40
C ALA A 41 -0.81 21.18 -8.90
N SER A 42 0.21 20.51 -9.45
CA SER A 42 0.70 20.69 -10.82
C SER A 42 0.24 19.57 -11.78
N TYR A 43 0.65 19.67 -13.05
CA TYR A 43 0.45 18.66 -14.09
C TYR A 43 1.03 17.29 -13.72
N ILE A 44 1.96 17.25 -12.76
CA ILE A 44 2.55 16.02 -12.21
C ILE A 44 1.47 15.07 -11.68
N THR A 45 0.38 15.56 -11.10
CA THR A 45 -0.69 14.69 -10.59
C THR A 45 -1.33 13.83 -11.69
N GLY A 46 -1.47 14.36 -12.90
CA GLY A 46 -1.89 13.57 -14.06
C GLY A 46 -0.91 12.43 -14.36
N VAL A 47 0.39 12.69 -14.28
CA VAL A 47 1.45 11.69 -14.47
C VAL A 47 1.40 10.61 -13.39
N LEU A 48 1.18 11.00 -12.12
CA LEU A 48 1.06 10.05 -11.01
C LEU A 48 -0.15 9.12 -11.18
N VAL A 49 -1.30 9.68 -11.59
CA VAL A 49 -2.50 8.91 -11.90
C VAL A 49 -2.25 7.93 -13.04
N ILE A 50 -1.58 8.36 -14.11
CA ILE A 50 -1.23 7.49 -15.25
C ILE A 50 -0.33 6.35 -14.77
N LEU A 51 0.69 6.65 -13.98
CA LEU A 51 1.64 5.65 -13.50
C LEU A 51 0.97 4.60 -12.60
N ALA A 52 0.13 5.03 -11.65
CA ALA A 52 -0.69 4.14 -10.83
C ALA A 52 -1.64 3.29 -11.71
N GLY A 53 -2.22 3.90 -12.75
CA GLY A 53 -3.08 3.22 -13.73
C GLY A 53 -2.34 2.11 -14.48
N ILE A 54 -1.12 2.39 -14.96
CA ILE A 54 -0.28 1.41 -15.65
C ILE A 54 0.03 0.22 -14.73
N ALA A 55 0.40 0.48 -13.47
CA ALA A 55 0.65 -0.58 -12.48
C ALA A 55 -0.58 -1.47 -12.24
N ALA A 56 -1.78 -0.87 -12.18
CA ALA A 56 -3.03 -1.58 -11.98
C ALA A 56 -3.49 -2.38 -13.21
N ILE A 57 -3.25 -1.88 -14.42
CA ILE A 57 -3.63 -2.55 -15.68
C ILE A 57 -2.65 -3.68 -16.00
N LEU A 58 -1.36 -3.50 -15.69
CA LEU A 58 -0.29 -4.43 -16.01
C LEU A 58 0.41 -4.95 -14.72
N PRO A 59 -0.30 -5.71 -13.86
CA PRO A 59 0.25 -6.16 -12.58
C PRO A 59 1.43 -7.14 -12.73
N ARG A 60 1.57 -7.83 -13.88
CA ARG A 60 2.69 -8.74 -14.20
C ARG A 60 3.91 -8.04 -14.81
N SER A 61 3.95 -6.71 -14.79
CA SER A 61 4.97 -5.94 -15.50
C SER A 61 5.96 -5.26 -14.56
N ARG A 62 7.09 -4.85 -15.14
CA ARG A 62 8.12 -4.03 -14.46
C ARG A 62 7.57 -2.66 -14.01
N TRP A 63 6.42 -2.23 -14.53
CA TRP A 63 5.81 -0.94 -14.18
C TRP A 63 5.41 -0.84 -12.72
N VAL A 64 5.10 -1.95 -12.05
CA VAL A 64 4.86 -1.96 -10.60
C VAL A 64 6.13 -1.53 -9.86
N THR A 65 7.28 -2.09 -10.23
CA THR A 65 8.58 -1.70 -9.66
C THR A 65 8.93 -0.26 -10.01
N VAL A 66 8.73 0.17 -11.26
CA VAL A 66 8.95 1.57 -11.66
C VAL A 66 8.11 2.51 -10.81
N THR A 67 6.84 2.18 -10.57
CA THR A 67 5.94 2.99 -9.73
C THR A 67 6.44 3.10 -8.29
N ILE A 68 6.90 1.98 -7.72
CA ILE A 68 7.50 1.96 -6.38
C ILE A 68 8.76 2.83 -6.32
N LEU A 69 9.65 2.70 -7.31
CA LEU A 69 10.87 3.51 -7.38
C LEU A 69 10.55 4.99 -7.52
N VAL A 70 9.58 5.37 -8.36
CA VAL A 70 9.15 6.77 -8.51
C VAL A 70 8.58 7.32 -7.21
N ALA A 71 7.81 6.55 -6.45
CA ALA A 71 7.35 6.97 -5.13
C ALA A 71 8.52 7.15 -4.14
N VAL A 72 9.51 6.25 -4.13
CA VAL A 72 10.71 6.42 -3.29
C VAL A 72 11.50 7.67 -3.72
N THR A 73 11.67 7.91 -5.01
CA THR A 73 12.33 9.12 -5.53
C THR A 73 11.54 10.39 -5.16
N GLY A 74 10.21 10.36 -5.29
CA GLY A 74 9.35 11.47 -4.89
C GLY A 74 9.52 11.82 -3.42
N TRP A 75 9.57 10.80 -2.56
CA TRP A 75 9.84 10.96 -1.12
C TRP A 75 11.21 11.59 -0.86
N MET A 76 12.26 11.13 -1.55
CA MET A 76 13.60 11.71 -1.42
C MET A 76 13.63 13.17 -1.89
N ILE A 77 12.92 13.50 -2.97
CA ILE A 77 12.80 14.88 -3.45
C ILE A 77 12.09 15.74 -2.39
N ALA A 78 11.02 15.25 -1.79
CA ALA A 78 10.29 15.97 -0.75
C ALA A 78 11.17 16.26 0.48
N THR A 79 11.91 15.26 0.97
CA THR A 79 12.68 15.39 2.22
C THR A 79 14.04 16.04 2.05
N ILE A 80 14.75 15.77 0.94
CA ILE A 80 16.10 16.30 0.69
C ILE A 80 16.04 17.59 -0.13
N GLY A 81 15.14 17.67 -1.11
CA GLY A 81 15.06 18.81 -2.04
C GLY A 81 14.15 19.94 -1.55
N TYR A 82 13.02 19.61 -0.94
CA TYR A 82 12.06 20.57 -0.40
C TYR A 82 12.15 20.73 1.12
N GLU A 83 13.08 20.02 1.77
CA GLU A 83 13.30 20.04 3.23
C GLU A 83 12.02 19.77 4.05
N GLU A 84 11.05 19.04 3.48
CA GLU A 84 9.85 18.65 4.23
C GLU A 84 10.25 17.75 5.41
N SER A 85 9.82 18.13 6.62
CA SER A 85 10.04 17.37 7.84
C SER A 85 9.64 15.90 7.68
N VAL A 86 10.48 14.98 8.16
CA VAL A 86 10.20 13.55 8.15
C VAL A 86 9.20 13.23 9.27
N GLU A 87 7.92 13.16 8.92
CA GLU A 87 6.87 12.82 9.87
C GLU A 87 6.65 11.31 9.91
N LEU A 88 6.58 10.75 11.12
CA LEU A 88 6.46 9.30 11.34
C LEU A 88 5.23 8.71 10.65
N TRP A 89 4.08 9.39 10.72
CA TRP A 89 2.86 8.91 10.07
C TRP A 89 3.00 8.87 8.55
N ARG A 90 3.72 9.84 7.95
CA ARG A 90 3.93 9.94 6.50
C ARG A 90 4.85 8.82 6.03
N LEU A 91 5.90 8.53 6.80
CA LEU A 91 6.83 7.41 6.54
C LEU A 91 6.12 6.05 6.64
N VAL A 92 5.35 5.82 7.71
CA VAL A 92 4.62 4.57 7.91
C VAL A 92 3.54 4.39 6.83
N ALA A 93 2.81 5.46 6.49
CA ALA A 93 1.83 5.44 5.41
C ALA A 93 2.47 5.07 4.07
N LEU A 94 3.57 5.74 3.71
CA LEU A 94 4.30 5.46 2.47
C LEU A 94 4.78 4.01 2.41
N ALA A 95 5.48 3.53 3.44
CA ALA A 95 5.97 2.16 3.49
C ALA A 95 4.82 1.13 3.37
N SER A 96 3.71 1.38 4.06
CA SER A 96 2.52 0.54 4.01
C SER A 96 1.93 0.50 2.60
N PHE A 97 1.76 1.66 1.95
CA PHE A 97 1.21 1.72 0.61
C PHE A 97 2.11 1.08 -0.44
N LEU A 98 3.43 1.23 -0.34
CA LEU A 98 4.38 0.55 -1.22
C LEU A 98 4.30 -0.98 -1.08
N TYR A 99 4.28 -1.48 0.16
CA TYR A 99 4.13 -2.91 0.42
C TYR A 99 2.79 -3.46 -0.09
N LEU A 100 1.69 -2.73 0.15
CA LEU A 100 0.37 -3.11 -0.34
C LEU A 100 0.31 -3.07 -1.87
N THR A 101 0.92 -2.07 -2.51
CA THR A 101 1.01 -1.97 -3.98
C THR A 101 1.68 -3.22 -4.56
N HIS A 102 2.84 -3.59 -4.04
CA HIS A 102 3.56 -4.77 -4.48
C HIS A 102 2.75 -6.06 -4.24
N SER A 103 2.20 -6.22 -3.04
CA SER A 103 1.48 -7.44 -2.64
C SER A 103 0.15 -7.61 -3.40
N LEU A 104 -0.61 -6.53 -3.60
CA LEU A 104 -1.84 -6.53 -4.39
C LEU A 104 -1.55 -6.76 -5.87
N ALA A 105 -0.46 -6.20 -6.41
CA ALA A 105 -0.08 -6.44 -7.78
C ALA A 105 0.31 -7.90 -8.01
N ALA A 106 1.07 -8.50 -7.07
CA ALA A 106 1.38 -9.92 -7.11
C ALA A 106 0.12 -10.80 -7.03
N LEU A 107 -0.86 -10.43 -6.20
CA LEU A 107 -2.15 -11.13 -6.14
C LEU A 107 -2.95 -10.98 -7.44
N ALA A 108 -3.07 -9.77 -7.97
CA ALA A 108 -3.76 -9.45 -9.21
C ALA A 108 -3.12 -10.13 -10.43
N ALA A 109 -1.80 -10.33 -10.41
CA ALA A 109 -1.05 -11.06 -11.43
C ALA A 109 -1.39 -12.55 -11.50
N LEU A 110 -1.86 -13.15 -10.40
CA LEU A 110 -2.15 -14.57 -10.28
C LEU A 110 -3.64 -14.89 -10.51
N LEU A 111 -4.52 -13.89 -10.54
CA LEU A 111 -5.97 -14.09 -10.69
C LEU A 111 -6.36 -14.23 -12.17
N PRO A 112 -6.92 -15.39 -12.58
CA PRO A 112 -7.65 -15.51 -13.85
C PRO A 112 -8.81 -14.51 -13.90
N TYR A 113 -9.17 -14.06 -15.11
CA TYR A 113 -10.26 -13.10 -15.33
C TYR A 113 -11.63 -13.57 -14.79
N ASP A 114 -11.79 -14.88 -14.62
CA ASP A 114 -13.04 -15.53 -14.22
C ASP A 114 -12.98 -16.06 -12.77
N ALA A 115 -11.91 -15.75 -12.02
CA ALA A 115 -11.68 -16.33 -10.71
C ALA A 115 -12.60 -15.76 -9.64
N ARG A 116 -13.20 -16.66 -8.83
CA ARG A 116 -13.84 -16.30 -7.57
C ARG A 116 -12.80 -16.42 -6.46
N ILE A 117 -12.52 -15.31 -5.78
CA ILE A 117 -11.58 -15.30 -4.66
C ILE A 117 -12.32 -15.79 -3.42
N PRO A 118 -11.99 -16.97 -2.86
CA PRO A 118 -12.61 -17.41 -1.62
C PRO A 118 -12.23 -16.45 -0.49
N ALA A 119 -13.19 -16.09 0.37
CA ALA A 119 -13.01 -15.11 1.44
C ALA A 119 -11.83 -15.47 2.38
N GLU A 120 -11.55 -16.75 2.55
CA GLU A 120 -10.42 -17.24 3.34
C GLU A 120 -9.06 -16.80 2.80
N VAL A 121 -8.88 -16.80 1.48
CA VAL A 121 -7.64 -16.35 0.85
C VAL A 121 -7.46 -14.85 1.08
N THR A 122 -8.55 -14.08 0.96
CA THR A 122 -8.54 -12.64 1.23
C THR A 122 -8.19 -12.34 2.70
N VAL A 123 -8.81 -13.04 3.65
CA VAL A 123 -8.55 -12.85 5.08
C VAL A 123 -7.10 -13.25 5.43
N ARG A 124 -6.60 -14.37 4.89
CA ARG A 124 -5.22 -14.82 5.12
C ARG A 124 -4.19 -13.91 4.47
N TRP A 125 -4.49 -13.34 3.31
CA TRP A 125 -3.64 -12.35 2.67
C TRP A 125 -3.62 -11.05 3.48
N LEU A 126 -4.80 -10.57 3.90
CA LEU A 126 -4.94 -9.35 4.67
C LEU A 126 -4.26 -9.47 6.04
N SER A 127 -4.36 -10.62 6.71
CA SER A 127 -3.69 -10.86 7.98
C SER A 127 -2.17 -10.85 7.86
N ARG A 128 -1.62 -11.48 6.82
CA ARG A 128 -0.18 -11.42 6.52
C ARG A 128 0.25 -10.00 6.19
N ALA A 129 -0.53 -9.28 5.38
CA ALA A 129 -0.21 -7.92 5.02
C ALA A 129 -0.20 -6.99 6.23
N LEU A 130 -1.21 -7.13 7.09
CA LEU A 130 -1.30 -6.40 8.35
C LEU A 130 -0.13 -6.73 9.28
N ALA A 131 0.23 -8.01 9.43
CA ALA A 131 1.36 -8.42 10.25
C ALA A 131 2.68 -7.81 9.76
N VAL A 132 2.92 -7.79 8.45
CA VAL A 132 4.12 -7.18 7.87
C VAL A 132 4.13 -5.67 8.06
N VAL A 133 3.00 -4.99 7.83
CA VAL A 133 2.88 -3.54 8.02
C VAL A 133 3.13 -3.17 9.49
N LEU A 134 2.50 -3.87 10.43
CA LEU A 134 2.69 -3.61 11.86
C LEU A 134 4.10 -3.93 12.33
N GLY A 135 4.67 -5.06 11.91
CA GLY A 135 6.06 -5.39 12.19
C GLY A 135 7.02 -4.32 11.66
N SER A 136 6.79 -3.84 10.45
CA SER A 136 7.60 -2.78 9.84
C SER A 136 7.45 -1.44 10.57
N ALA A 137 6.23 -1.08 11.00
CA ALA A 137 5.99 0.12 11.78
C ALA A 137 6.70 0.06 13.15
N VAL A 138 6.62 -1.06 13.86
CA VAL A 138 7.33 -1.27 15.13
C VAL A 138 8.84 -1.16 14.92
N LEU A 139 9.39 -1.86 13.92
CA LEU A 139 10.83 -1.78 13.60
C LEU A 139 11.26 -0.36 13.24
N THR A 140 10.44 0.39 12.48
CA THR A 140 10.71 1.78 12.13
C THR A 140 10.80 2.66 13.40
N VAL A 141 9.86 2.50 14.33
CA VAL A 141 9.89 3.24 15.60
C VAL A 141 11.14 2.88 16.42
N LEU A 142 11.50 1.59 16.51
CA LEU A 142 12.69 1.14 17.24
C LEU A 142 13.98 1.68 16.63
N LEU A 143 14.09 1.69 15.29
CA LEU A 143 15.26 2.24 14.58
C LEU A 143 15.39 3.75 14.76
N LEU A 144 14.29 4.49 14.64
CA LEU A 144 14.29 5.94 14.87
C LEU A 144 14.65 6.28 16.32
N SER A 145 14.19 5.46 17.27
CA SER A 145 14.53 5.60 18.69
C SER A 145 16.01 5.34 18.94
N GLY A 146 16.57 4.25 18.39
CA GLY A 146 17.99 3.93 18.50
C GLY A 146 18.90 4.96 17.84
N ALA A 147 18.40 5.68 16.83
CA ALA A 147 19.11 6.75 16.15
C ALA A 147 18.97 8.13 16.82
N ASN A 148 18.18 8.26 17.91
CA ASN A 148 17.81 9.54 18.52
C ASN A 148 17.19 10.55 17.52
N LEU A 149 16.51 10.05 16.47
CA LEU A 149 15.93 10.87 15.41
C LEU A 149 14.47 11.27 15.67
N GLY A 150 14.09 11.45 16.93
CA GLY A 150 12.76 11.92 17.35
C GLY A 150 12.80 12.31 18.82
N GLY A 151 12.06 13.35 19.21
CA GLY A 151 12.02 13.79 20.61
C GLY A 151 11.62 12.64 21.54
N GLU A 152 12.30 12.49 22.69
CA GLU A 152 12.19 11.34 23.60
C GLU A 152 10.75 10.98 23.99
N ARG A 153 9.85 11.96 24.04
CA ARG A 153 8.43 11.80 24.38
C ARG A 153 7.57 11.22 23.26
N ASP A 154 7.84 11.58 22.00
CA ASP A 154 7.02 11.16 20.85
C ASP A 154 7.27 9.70 20.48
N LEU A 155 8.49 9.22 20.70
CA LEU A 155 8.90 7.84 20.40
C LEU A 155 8.25 6.82 21.35
N LEU A 156 8.09 7.18 22.63
CA LEU A 156 7.47 6.30 23.64
C LEU A 156 5.96 6.15 23.36
N VAL A 157 5.29 7.23 22.98
CA VAL A 157 3.87 7.20 22.55
C VAL A 157 3.71 6.39 21.26
N ALA A 158 4.61 6.55 20.29
CA ALA A 158 4.61 5.78 19.06
C ALA A 158 4.84 4.27 19.29
N ALA A 159 5.74 3.91 20.21
CA ALA A 159 6.00 2.51 20.58
C ALA A 159 4.81 1.86 21.28
N LEU A 160 4.17 2.57 22.22
CA LEU A 160 2.97 2.11 22.90
C LEU A 160 1.77 1.99 21.95
N ALA A 161 1.62 2.94 21.02
CA ALA A 161 0.61 2.87 19.97
C ALA A 161 0.83 1.68 19.04
N GLY A 162 2.07 1.45 18.58
CA GLY A 162 2.44 0.29 17.77
C GLY A 162 2.15 -1.04 18.48
N LEU A 163 2.46 -1.13 19.77
CA LEU A 163 2.15 -2.30 20.60
C LEU A 163 0.64 -2.51 20.77
N ALA A 164 -0.13 -1.45 21.02
CA ALA A 164 -1.58 -1.53 21.15
C ALA A 164 -2.24 -2.00 19.84
N VAL A 165 -1.77 -1.51 18.70
CA VAL A 165 -2.27 -1.95 17.39
C VAL A 165 -1.85 -3.39 17.08
N ALA A 166 -0.64 -3.81 17.44
CA ALA A 166 -0.20 -5.20 17.30
C ALA A 166 -1.06 -6.16 18.13
N ILE A 167 -1.36 -5.79 19.38
CA ILE A 167 -2.27 -6.55 20.25
C ILE A 167 -3.69 -6.56 19.68
N GLY A 168 -4.19 -5.42 19.21
CA GLY A 168 -5.50 -5.31 18.55
C GLY A 168 -5.62 -6.20 17.31
N ALA A 169 -4.60 -6.22 16.46
CA ALA A 169 -4.54 -7.07 15.28
C ALA A 169 -4.47 -8.56 15.66
N ALA A 170 -3.63 -8.92 16.64
CA ALA A 170 -3.50 -10.29 17.12
C ALA A 170 -4.81 -10.80 17.73
N THR A 171 -5.49 -9.98 18.53
CA THR A 171 -6.78 -10.32 19.15
C THR A 171 -7.91 -10.40 18.13
N LEU A 172 -7.96 -9.48 17.16
CA LEU A 172 -8.92 -9.54 16.04
C LEU A 172 -8.73 -10.83 15.25
N LEU A 173 -7.50 -11.17 14.90
CA LEU A 173 -7.18 -12.41 14.18
C LEU A 173 -7.54 -13.66 14.98
N ALA A 174 -7.20 -13.69 16.27
CA ALA A 174 -7.58 -14.77 17.17
C ALA A 174 -9.11 -14.92 17.29
N SER A 175 -9.86 -13.81 17.28
CA SER A 175 -11.31 -13.81 17.34
C SER A 175 -11.95 -14.34 16.06
N LEU A 176 -11.38 -14.03 14.89
CA LEU A 176 -11.84 -14.54 13.59
C LEU A 176 -11.53 -16.03 13.42
N LEU A 177 -10.41 -16.50 13.97
CA LEU A 177 -10.04 -17.92 14.01
C LEU A 177 -10.96 -18.74 14.93
N ARG A 178 -11.46 -18.16 16.02
CA ARG A 178 -12.37 -18.83 16.97
C ARG A 178 -13.83 -18.85 16.54
N ARG A 179 -14.22 -18.05 15.53
CA ARG A 179 -15.60 -17.98 15.00
C ARG A 179 -15.84 -18.90 13.80
N ARG A 180 -14.91 -19.82 13.54
CA ARG A 180 -15.04 -20.95 12.61
C ARG A 180 -15.11 -22.24 13.41
#